data_AF-C4YVJ8-F1
#
_entry.id   AF-C4YVJ8-F1
#
_cell.length_a   1.000
_cell.length_b   1.000
_cell.length_c   1.000
_cell.angle_alpha   90.00
_cell.angle_beta   90.00
_cell.angle_gamma   90.00
#
_symmetry.space_group_name_H-M   'P 1'
#
loop_
_entity.id
_entity.type
_entity.pdbx_description
1 polymer ?
#
loop_
_entity_poly.entity_id
_entity_poly.type
_entity_poly.pdbx_seq_one_letter_code
_entity_poly.pdbx_strand_id
1 'polypeptide(L)'
;MYKNIDYCGKLKFKSCDYSNKLLDKIVLLNETAQVKVDINEIKKAICYAKEYHANQKRQSGEPYYSHPLEVAYMVADYLFRTDILVSSILHDTIEDTELTKEMVAQVFGDLVARQVEDLTRIKGDRKISSAEMIETLYQEKKHDILLIKLFDRLHNMQTITAKSPEKIKKIVLETASYFIILAPYFGISEIEQQFYQLCWGATHQEQLLHNTLLTNNLKGSFFTFLNHRFYNNIKSIFVI
;
A
#
# COMPACT_ATOMS: atom_id res chain seq x y z
N MET A 1 8.84 4.63 -28.42
CA MET A 1 8.72 6.10 -28.27
C MET A 1 7.24 6.46 -28.23
N TYR A 2 6.64 6.53 -27.04
CA TYR A 2 5.20 6.75 -26.89
C TYR A 2 4.85 8.20 -27.23
N LYS A 3 3.97 8.42 -28.21
CA LYS A 3 3.50 9.75 -28.63
C LYS A 3 2.82 10.46 -27.45
N ASN A 4 3.18 11.73 -27.26
CA ASN A 4 2.54 12.67 -26.32
C ASN A 4 1.07 12.87 -26.71
N ILE A 5 0.15 12.09 -26.14
CA ILE A 5 -1.25 12.48 -26.04
C ILE A 5 -1.40 13.17 -24.67
N ASP A 6 -2.22 14.21 -24.60
CA ASP A 6 -2.37 15.06 -23.42
C ASP A 6 -3.20 14.32 -22.36
N TYR A 7 -2.53 13.46 -21.57
CA TYR A 7 -3.19 12.52 -20.65
C TYR A 7 -3.57 13.15 -19.30
N CYS A 8 -3.11 14.35 -18.99
CA CYS A 8 -3.39 15.02 -17.71
C CYS A 8 -4.42 16.17 -17.84
N GLY A 9 -5.28 16.17 -18.85
CA GLY A 9 -6.19 17.30 -19.10
C GLY A 9 -5.45 18.52 -19.65
N LYS A 10 -5.40 19.64 -18.91
CA LYS A 10 -4.64 20.86 -19.30
C LYS A 10 -3.12 20.77 -19.05
N LEU A 11 -2.64 19.64 -18.52
CA LEU A 11 -1.26 19.49 -18.04
C LEU A 11 -0.47 18.52 -18.92
N LYS A 12 0.79 18.85 -19.19
CA LYS A 12 1.71 17.95 -19.90
C LYS A 12 2.29 16.93 -18.92
N PHE A 13 2.23 15.64 -19.29
CA PHE A 13 2.92 14.59 -18.54
C PHE A 13 4.42 14.90 -18.48
N LYS A 14 4.93 15.15 -17.27
CA LYS A 14 6.35 15.34 -17.02
C LYS A 14 6.91 14.07 -16.39
N SER A 15 7.81 13.38 -17.08
CA SER A 15 8.49 12.21 -16.52
C SER A 15 9.40 12.59 -15.34
N CYS A 16 9.59 11.63 -14.44
CA CYS A 16 10.63 11.59 -13.42
C CYS A 16 11.07 10.12 -13.23
N ASP A 17 12.14 9.90 -12.47
CA ASP A 17 12.70 8.55 -12.27
C ASP A 17 11.67 7.56 -11.73
N TYR A 18 10.87 7.97 -10.74
CA TYR A 18 9.77 7.15 -10.20
C TYR A 18 8.70 6.80 -11.24
N SER A 19 8.29 7.75 -12.07
CA SER A 19 7.27 7.48 -13.09
C SER A 19 7.83 6.59 -14.21
N ASN A 20 9.09 6.79 -14.59
CA ASN A 20 9.73 5.96 -15.62
C ASN A 20 9.89 4.53 -15.12
N LYS A 21 10.43 4.34 -13.91
CA LYS A 21 10.56 3.04 -13.27
C LYS A 21 9.24 2.27 -13.21
N LEU A 22 8.15 2.92 -12.81
CA LEU A 22 6.82 2.31 -12.78
C LEU A 22 6.33 1.96 -14.20
N LEU A 23 6.40 2.90 -15.14
CA LEU A 23 5.90 2.70 -16.50
C LEU A 23 6.68 1.63 -17.26
N ASP A 24 8.01 1.60 -17.13
CA ASP A 24 8.87 0.61 -17.78
C ASP A 24 8.52 -0.80 -17.29
N LYS A 25 8.31 -0.98 -15.98
CA LYS A 25 7.84 -2.24 -15.42
C LYS A 25 6.46 -2.63 -15.96
N ILE A 26 5.51 -1.70 -15.99
CA ILE A 26 4.16 -1.99 -16.48
C ILE A 26 4.18 -2.36 -17.96
N VAL A 27 5.00 -1.68 -18.77
CA VAL A 27 5.18 -2.03 -20.18
C VAL A 27 5.70 -3.45 -20.31
N LEU A 28 6.74 -3.82 -19.55
CA LEU A 28 7.30 -5.17 -19.56
C LEU A 28 6.28 -6.23 -19.13
N LEU A 29 5.55 -6.00 -18.04
CA LEU A 29 4.49 -6.91 -17.58
C LEU A 29 3.36 -7.03 -18.60
N ASN A 30 3.01 -5.95 -19.30
CA ASN A 30 2.01 -5.96 -20.38
C ASN A 30 2.42 -6.80 -21.59
N GLU A 31 3.70 -7.10 -21.80
CA GLU A 31 4.16 -7.95 -22.89
C GLU A 31 3.81 -9.43 -22.65
N THR A 32 3.77 -9.86 -21.39
CA THR A 32 3.55 -11.25 -21.00
C THR A 32 2.19 -11.49 -20.34
N ALA A 33 1.50 -10.44 -19.89
CA ALA A 33 0.21 -10.55 -19.23
C ALA A 33 -0.90 -11.03 -20.17
N GLN A 34 -1.73 -11.96 -19.68
CA GLN A 34 -2.93 -12.42 -20.38
C GLN A 34 -3.96 -11.30 -20.59
N VAL A 35 -4.11 -10.44 -19.58
CA VAL A 35 -4.96 -9.24 -19.62
C VAL A 35 -4.06 -8.03 -19.43
N LYS A 36 -4.03 -7.15 -20.44
CA LYS A 36 -3.22 -5.94 -20.40
C LYS A 36 -3.89 -4.86 -19.56
N VAL A 37 -3.08 -4.08 -18.85
CA VAL A 37 -3.55 -2.86 -18.18
C VAL A 37 -3.49 -1.67 -19.12
N ASP A 38 -4.36 -0.69 -18.88
CA ASP A 38 -4.40 0.55 -19.65
C ASP A 38 -3.31 1.51 -19.16
N ILE A 39 -2.22 1.57 -19.92
CA ILE A 39 -1.07 2.44 -19.65
C ILE A 39 -1.48 3.92 -19.63
N ASN A 40 -2.50 4.31 -20.39
CA ASN A 40 -2.94 5.72 -20.44
C ASN A 40 -3.66 6.12 -19.16
N GLU A 41 -4.52 5.26 -18.62
CA GLU A 41 -5.17 5.47 -17.32
C GLU A 41 -4.13 5.55 -16.19
N ILE A 42 -3.10 4.70 -16.24
CA ILE A 42 -1.99 4.75 -15.28
C ILE A 42 -1.20 6.07 -15.41
N LYS A 43 -0.86 6.50 -16.62
CA LYS A 43 -0.18 7.79 -16.84
C LYS A 43 -1.01 8.96 -16.31
N LYS A 44 -2.32 8.94 -16.54
CA LYS A 44 -3.26 9.93 -16.00
C LYS A 44 -3.23 9.94 -14.47
N ALA A 45 -3.28 8.78 -13.81
CA ALA A 45 -3.17 8.66 -12.36
C ALA A 45 -1.84 9.23 -11.83
N ILE A 46 -0.72 8.96 -12.52
CA ILE A 46 0.59 9.55 -12.18
C ILE A 46 0.53 11.07 -12.25
N CYS A 47 -0.12 11.66 -13.27
CA CYS A 47 -0.26 13.11 -13.36
C CYS A 47 -1.02 13.67 -12.14
N TYR A 48 -2.16 13.07 -11.80
CA TYR A 48 -3.00 13.49 -10.68
C TYR A 48 -2.23 13.40 -9.36
N ALA A 49 -1.59 12.26 -9.08
CA ALA A 49 -0.77 12.12 -7.88
C ALA A 49 0.33 13.19 -7.82
N LYS A 50 1.00 13.49 -8.93
CA LYS A 50 2.05 14.52 -8.98
C LYS A 50 1.51 15.93 -8.80
N GLU A 51 0.34 16.24 -9.32
CA GLU A 51 -0.30 17.56 -9.21
C GLU A 51 -0.75 17.82 -7.78
N TYR A 52 -1.55 16.91 -7.21
CA TYR A 52 -2.13 17.09 -5.88
C TYR A 52 -1.09 17.02 -4.76
N HIS A 53 0.00 16.27 -4.98
CA HIS A 53 1.14 16.23 -4.07
C HIS A 53 2.30 17.16 -4.47
N ALA A 54 2.13 18.08 -5.43
CA ALA A 54 3.23 18.87 -6.01
C ALA A 54 4.04 19.68 -4.98
N ASN A 55 3.35 20.21 -3.97
CA ASN A 55 3.95 21.03 -2.92
C ASN A 55 4.29 20.24 -1.66
N GLN A 56 4.12 18.91 -1.68
CA GLN A 56 4.34 18.05 -0.52
C GLN A 56 5.67 17.30 -0.65
N LYS A 57 6.36 17.17 0.49
CA LYS A 57 7.61 16.40 0.59
C LYS A 57 7.49 15.33 1.65
N ARG A 58 8.15 14.20 1.40
CA ARG A 58 8.44 13.15 2.39
C ARG A 58 9.37 13.73 3.45
N GLN A 59 9.40 13.09 4.63
CA GLN A 59 10.38 13.45 5.66
C GLN A 59 11.84 13.19 5.21
N SER A 60 12.06 12.35 4.21
CA SER A 60 13.35 12.14 3.56
C SER A 60 13.77 13.28 2.62
N GLY A 61 12.87 14.22 2.31
CA GLY A 61 13.10 15.31 1.35
C GLY A 61 12.59 15.06 -0.08
N GLU A 62 12.30 13.81 -0.42
CA GLU A 62 11.74 13.41 -1.72
C GLU A 62 10.33 13.98 -1.96
N PRO A 63 9.89 14.18 -3.21
CA PRO A 63 8.51 14.53 -3.52
C PRO A 63 7.54 13.49 -2.96
N TYR A 64 6.39 13.93 -2.40
CA TYR A 64 5.46 13.00 -1.75
C TYR A 64 4.93 11.92 -2.70
N TYR A 65 4.64 12.28 -3.96
CA TYR A 65 4.20 11.34 -4.99
C TYR A 65 5.15 10.16 -5.23
N SER A 66 6.43 10.24 -4.82
CA SER A 66 7.37 9.12 -4.92
C SER A 66 6.84 7.86 -4.22
N HIS A 67 6.17 8.01 -3.08
CA HIS A 67 5.67 6.90 -2.29
C HIS A 67 4.53 6.13 -3.00
N PRO A 68 3.42 6.77 -3.42
CA PRO A 68 2.38 6.06 -4.15
C PRO A 68 2.86 5.38 -5.43
N LEU A 69 3.86 5.93 -6.11
CA LEU A 69 4.43 5.30 -7.30
C LEU A 69 5.26 4.04 -6.97
N GLU A 70 6.02 4.05 -5.88
CA GLU A 70 6.73 2.86 -5.40
C GLU A 70 5.77 1.78 -4.87
N VAL A 71 4.66 2.18 -4.22
CA VAL A 71 3.60 1.24 -3.81
C VAL A 71 2.98 0.57 -5.03
N ALA A 72 2.57 1.34 -6.04
CA ALA A 72 2.03 0.80 -7.28
C ALA A 72 3.05 -0.10 -8.02
N TYR A 73 4.33 0.25 -7.97
CA TYR A 73 5.41 -0.57 -8.52
C TYR A 73 5.45 -1.96 -7.87
N MET A 74 5.37 -2.05 -6.54
CA MET A 74 5.36 -3.34 -5.85
C MET A 74 4.05 -4.10 -6.05
N VAL A 75 2.90 -3.41 -5.99
CA VAL A 75 1.57 -4.04 -6.21
C VAL A 75 1.47 -4.69 -7.59
N ALA A 76 2.12 -4.13 -8.62
CA ALA A 76 2.09 -4.65 -9.98
C ALA A 76 2.62 -6.10 -10.12
N ASP A 77 3.47 -6.58 -9.19
CA ASP A 77 3.95 -7.97 -9.20
C ASP A 77 2.86 -8.98 -8.77
N TYR A 78 1.84 -8.51 -8.05
CA TYR A 78 0.84 -9.36 -7.40
C TYR A 78 -0.56 -9.16 -7.95
N LEU A 79 -0.93 -7.92 -8.28
CA LEU A 79 -2.24 -7.57 -8.84
C LEU A 79 -2.08 -6.63 -10.03
N PHE A 80 -2.01 -7.23 -11.21
CA PHE A 80 -1.83 -6.51 -12.48
C PHE A 80 -3.17 -6.15 -13.13
N ARG A 81 -3.89 -5.19 -12.54
CA ARG A 81 -5.20 -4.69 -13.02
C ARG A 81 -5.23 -3.16 -13.01
N THR A 82 -5.79 -2.54 -14.05
CA THR A 82 -5.77 -1.08 -14.23
C THR A 82 -6.33 -0.32 -13.02
N ASP A 83 -7.51 -0.71 -12.53
CA ASP A 83 -8.17 -0.06 -11.39
C ASP A 83 -7.34 -0.17 -10.09
N ILE A 84 -6.65 -1.30 -9.88
CA ILE A 84 -5.79 -1.52 -8.72
C ILE A 84 -4.52 -0.69 -8.79
N LEU A 85 -3.87 -0.62 -9.96
CA LEU A 85 -2.68 0.20 -10.15
C LEU A 85 -3.01 1.69 -10.03
N VAL A 86 -4.12 2.14 -10.62
CA VAL A 86 -4.62 3.51 -10.47
C VAL A 86 -4.93 3.82 -9.00
N SER A 87 -5.66 2.95 -8.30
CA SER A 87 -5.98 3.13 -6.88
C SER A 87 -4.73 3.16 -5.99
N SER A 88 -3.73 2.34 -6.31
CA SER A 88 -2.44 2.35 -5.60
C SER A 88 -1.69 3.67 -5.79
N ILE A 89 -1.72 4.25 -7.00
CA ILE A 89 -1.11 5.55 -7.29
C ILE A 89 -1.83 6.69 -6.55
N LEU A 90 -3.14 6.56 -6.36
CA LEU A 90 -3.99 7.60 -5.76
C LEU A 90 -4.26 7.39 -4.25
N HIS A 91 -3.72 6.34 -3.62
CA HIS A 91 -4.20 5.88 -2.30
C HIS A 91 -4.18 6.93 -1.16
N ASP A 92 -3.22 7.87 -1.19
CA ASP A 92 -3.09 8.94 -0.19
C ASP A 92 -3.72 10.27 -0.62
N THR A 93 -4.27 10.35 -1.83
CA THR A 93 -4.72 11.63 -2.39
C THR A 93 -5.95 12.20 -1.69
N ILE A 94 -6.93 11.36 -1.31
CA ILE A 94 -8.12 11.81 -0.57
C ILE A 94 -7.78 12.19 0.88
N GLU A 95 -6.81 11.52 1.51
CA GLU A 95 -6.48 11.78 2.92
C GLU A 95 -5.58 13.01 3.09
N ASP A 96 -4.64 13.22 2.16
CA ASP A 96 -3.56 14.19 2.33
C ASP A 96 -3.64 15.40 1.38
N THR A 97 -4.68 15.49 0.53
CA THR A 97 -4.82 16.57 -0.46
C THR A 97 -6.28 17.05 -0.59
N GLU A 98 -6.51 18.06 -1.44
CA GLU A 98 -7.85 18.58 -1.75
C GLU A 98 -8.66 17.69 -2.73
N LEU A 99 -8.10 16.55 -3.16
CA LEU A 99 -8.80 15.65 -4.08
C LEU A 99 -9.96 14.95 -3.36
N THR A 100 -11.19 15.09 -3.89
CA THR A 100 -12.37 14.41 -3.33
C THR A 100 -12.71 13.13 -4.08
N LYS A 101 -13.50 12.25 -3.46
CA LYS A 101 -14.03 11.05 -4.10
C LYS A 101 -14.80 11.37 -5.38
N GLU A 102 -15.60 12.43 -5.38
CA GLU A 102 -16.40 12.86 -6.53
C GLU A 102 -15.49 13.26 -7.70
N MET A 103 -14.38 13.93 -7.41
CA MET A 103 -13.38 14.29 -8.42
C MET A 103 -12.69 13.04 -8.98
N VAL A 104 -12.34 12.07 -8.13
CA VAL A 104 -11.80 10.78 -8.60
C VAL A 104 -12.81 10.05 -9.48
N ALA A 105 -14.09 10.03 -9.10
CA ALA A 105 -15.16 9.35 -9.86
C ALA A 105 -15.36 9.98 -11.25
N GLN A 106 -15.30 11.31 -11.35
CA GLN A 106 -15.42 12.03 -12.62
C GLN A 106 -14.30 11.67 -13.61
N VAL A 107 -13.11 11.33 -13.11
CA VAL A 107 -11.91 11.15 -13.94
C VAL A 107 -11.61 9.67 -14.21
N PHE A 108 -11.77 8.82 -13.21
CA PHE A 108 -11.37 7.41 -13.21
C PHE A 108 -12.54 6.43 -13.01
N GLY A 109 -13.76 6.95 -12.81
CA GLY A 109 -14.98 6.17 -12.62
C GLY A 109 -15.24 5.73 -11.17
N ASP A 110 -16.47 5.29 -10.92
CA ASP A 110 -16.98 4.97 -9.58
C ASP A 110 -16.26 3.81 -8.89
N LEU A 111 -15.68 2.88 -9.66
CA LEU A 111 -14.92 1.77 -9.09
C LEU A 111 -13.66 2.29 -8.40
N VAL A 112 -12.81 3.01 -9.13
CA VAL A 112 -11.57 3.59 -8.59
C VAL A 112 -11.88 4.55 -7.44
N ALA A 113 -12.90 5.39 -7.58
CA ALA A 113 -13.28 6.32 -6.51
C ALA A 113 -13.62 5.60 -5.19
N ARG A 114 -14.38 4.49 -5.25
CA ARG A 114 -14.67 3.66 -4.07
C ARG A 114 -13.42 2.98 -3.52
N GLN A 115 -12.54 2.47 -4.38
CA GLN A 115 -11.30 1.84 -3.95
C GLN A 115 -10.35 2.82 -3.25
N VAL A 116 -10.21 4.05 -3.76
CA VAL A 116 -9.41 5.11 -3.11
C VAL A 116 -10.08 5.57 -1.81
N GLU A 117 -11.40 5.67 -1.76
CA GLU A 117 -12.13 5.95 -0.51
C GLU A 117 -11.95 4.82 0.53
N ASP A 118 -11.86 3.57 0.10
CA ASP A 118 -11.60 2.44 0.99
C ASP A 118 -10.19 2.50 1.61
N LEU A 119 -9.23 3.13 0.92
CA LEU A 119 -7.85 3.31 1.37
C LEU A 119 -7.65 4.46 2.36
N THR A 120 -8.59 5.42 2.45
CA THR A 120 -8.53 6.52 3.43
C THR A 120 -9.01 6.11 4.81
N ARG A 121 -8.31 6.60 5.83
CA ARG A 121 -8.67 6.40 7.25
C ARG A 121 -9.69 7.41 7.75
N ILE A 122 -10.04 8.42 6.96
CA ILE A 122 -11.07 9.38 7.32
C ILE A 122 -12.43 8.78 6.95
N LYS A 123 -13.26 8.49 7.96
CA LYS A 123 -14.62 7.95 7.79
C LYS A 123 -15.61 8.88 8.46
N GLY A 124 -16.27 9.73 7.68
CA GLY A 124 -17.04 10.86 8.22
C GLY A 124 -16.13 11.79 9.03
N ASP A 125 -16.56 12.14 10.24
CA ASP A 125 -15.83 13.08 11.10
C ASP A 125 -14.73 12.44 11.96
N ARG A 126 -14.46 11.13 11.76
CA ARG A 126 -13.47 10.38 12.56
C ARG A 126 -12.34 9.79 11.73
N LYS A 127 -11.13 9.78 12.29
CA LYS A 127 -9.99 9.05 11.75
C LYS A 127 -9.87 7.69 12.42
N ILE A 128 -10.16 6.61 11.69
CA ILE A 128 -10.11 5.24 12.21
C ILE A 128 -8.67 4.75 12.39
N SER A 129 -8.47 3.76 13.26
CA SER A 129 -7.16 3.13 13.45
C SER A 129 -6.76 2.26 12.25
N SER A 130 -5.46 1.98 12.08
CA SER A 130 -4.98 1.02 11.06
C SER A 130 -5.60 -0.38 11.27
N ALA A 131 -5.76 -0.79 12.53
CA ALA A 131 -6.36 -2.08 12.89
C ALA A 131 -7.84 -2.16 12.46
N GLU A 132 -8.61 -1.11 12.76
CA GLU A 132 -10.03 -1.01 12.40
C GLU A 132 -10.20 -1.03 10.87
N MET A 133 -9.39 -0.27 10.15
CA MET A 133 -9.39 -0.29 8.67
C MET A 133 -9.14 -1.70 8.12
N ILE A 134 -8.08 -2.37 8.59
CA ILE A 134 -7.74 -3.73 8.14
C ILE A 134 -8.88 -4.71 8.42
N GLU A 135 -9.46 -4.66 9.62
CA GLU A 135 -10.59 -5.51 10.00
C GLU A 135 -11.81 -5.27 9.11
N THR A 136 -12.18 -4.01 8.86
CA THR A 136 -13.27 -3.65 7.95
C THR A 136 -13.02 -4.17 6.53
N LEU A 137 -11.84 -3.90 5.94
CA LEU A 137 -11.51 -4.36 4.59
C LEU A 137 -11.56 -5.88 4.47
N TYR A 138 -11.11 -6.60 5.51
CA TYR A 138 -11.21 -8.05 5.54
C TYR A 138 -12.66 -8.55 5.61
N GLN A 139 -13.46 -8.00 6.53
CA GLN A 139 -14.86 -8.39 6.71
C GLN A 139 -15.70 -8.15 5.44
N GLU A 140 -15.40 -7.06 4.74
CA GLU A 140 -16.03 -6.69 3.46
C GLU A 140 -15.44 -7.44 2.25
N LYS A 141 -14.47 -8.34 2.46
CA LYS A 141 -13.80 -9.13 1.42
C LYS A 141 -13.11 -8.29 0.35
N LYS A 142 -12.60 -7.11 0.74
CA LYS A 142 -11.85 -6.19 -0.12
C LYS A 142 -10.38 -6.58 -0.18
N HIS A 143 -10.10 -7.79 -0.63
CA HIS A 143 -8.76 -8.41 -0.61
C HIS A 143 -7.74 -7.59 -1.41
N ASP A 144 -8.12 -7.09 -2.58
CA ASP A 144 -7.23 -6.28 -3.42
C ASP A 144 -6.79 -4.98 -2.70
N ILE A 145 -7.72 -4.34 -1.98
CA ILE A 145 -7.47 -3.09 -1.25
C ILE A 145 -6.61 -3.34 -0.02
N LEU A 146 -6.85 -4.46 0.66
CA LEU A 146 -6.03 -4.90 1.78
C LEU A 146 -4.59 -5.20 1.33
N LEU A 147 -4.38 -5.70 0.11
CA LEU A 147 -3.05 -5.89 -0.47
C LEU A 147 -2.34 -4.55 -0.72
N ILE A 148 -3.05 -3.54 -1.25
CA ILE A 148 -2.49 -2.18 -1.41
C ILE A 148 -2.03 -1.64 -0.05
N LYS A 149 -2.84 -1.78 1.02
CA LYS A 149 -2.45 -1.36 2.38
C LYS A 149 -1.23 -2.10 2.91
N LEU A 150 -1.05 -3.38 2.56
CA LEU A 150 0.14 -4.14 2.92
C LEU A 150 1.39 -3.52 2.28
N PHE A 151 1.36 -3.23 0.98
CA PHE A 151 2.49 -2.64 0.26
C PHE A 151 2.76 -1.18 0.63
N ASP A 152 1.71 -0.41 0.91
CA ASP A 152 1.84 0.91 1.55
C ASP A 152 2.64 0.80 2.86
N ARG A 153 2.24 -0.11 3.76
CA ARG A 153 2.96 -0.32 5.01
C ARG A 153 4.39 -0.79 4.79
N LEU A 154 4.63 -1.66 3.80
CA LEU A 154 5.97 -2.12 3.47
C LEU A 154 6.88 -0.96 3.07
N HIS A 155 6.44 -0.09 2.17
CA HIS A 155 7.25 1.07 1.76
C HIS A 155 7.47 2.06 2.91
N ASN A 156 6.47 2.23 3.77
CA ASN A 156 6.59 3.02 5.00
C ASN A 156 7.67 2.45 5.95
N MET A 157 7.78 1.13 6.05
CA MET A 157 8.83 0.44 6.82
C MET A 157 10.20 0.55 6.14
N GLN A 158 10.29 0.42 4.82
CA GLN A 158 11.55 0.56 4.07
C GLN A 158 12.17 1.96 4.20
N THR A 159 11.34 2.97 4.47
CA THR A 159 11.77 4.39 4.58
C THR A 159 11.61 4.97 5.98
N ILE A 160 11.49 4.09 6.99
CA ILE A 160 11.18 4.45 8.37
C ILE A 160 12.25 5.30 9.06
N THR A 161 13.51 5.20 8.62
CA THR A 161 14.68 5.84 9.24
C THR A 161 14.63 7.36 9.21
N ALA A 162 13.86 7.96 8.30
CA ALA A 162 13.67 9.41 8.21
C ALA A 162 12.63 9.96 9.23
N LYS A 163 11.99 9.09 10.03
CA LYS A 163 10.92 9.49 10.97
C LYS A 163 11.48 9.72 12.38
N SER A 164 10.74 10.42 13.24
CA SER A 164 11.14 10.61 14.65
C SER A 164 11.06 9.29 15.44
N PRO A 165 11.85 9.11 16.52
CA PRO A 165 11.84 7.87 17.31
C PRO A 165 10.45 7.42 17.77
N GLU A 166 9.58 8.35 18.15
CA GLU A 166 8.21 8.06 18.59
C GLU A 166 7.36 7.53 17.43
N LYS A 167 7.50 8.13 16.23
CA LYS A 167 6.82 7.67 15.02
C LYS A 167 7.33 6.30 14.58
N ILE A 168 8.64 6.07 14.66
CA ILE A 168 9.26 4.77 14.37
C ILE A 168 8.65 3.70 15.28
N LYS A 169 8.69 3.91 16.61
CA LYS A 169 8.12 2.97 17.58
C LYS A 169 6.65 2.66 17.30
N LYS A 170 5.84 3.68 17.02
CA LYS A 170 4.42 3.51 16.69
C LYS A 170 4.21 2.68 15.43
N ILE A 171 4.93 3.00 14.35
CA ILE A 171 4.79 2.31 13.06
C ILE A 171 5.23 0.85 13.18
N VAL A 172 6.33 0.57 13.89
CA VAL A 172 6.81 -0.80 14.13
C VAL A 172 5.78 -1.61 14.92
N LEU A 173 5.25 -1.05 16.00
CA LEU A 173 4.21 -1.72 16.81
C LEU A 173 2.95 -2.03 16.00
N GLU A 174 2.46 -1.08 15.20
CA GLU A 174 1.32 -1.31 14.31
C GLU A 174 1.63 -2.39 13.27
N THR A 175 2.84 -2.36 12.70
CA THR A 175 3.28 -3.32 11.67
C THR A 175 3.29 -4.74 12.22
N ALA A 176 3.97 -4.93 13.35
CA ALA A 176 4.07 -6.22 14.03
C ALA A 176 2.71 -6.75 14.49
N SER A 177 1.81 -5.85 14.90
CA SER A 177 0.50 -6.25 15.42
C SER A 177 -0.52 -6.60 14.33
N TYR A 178 -0.49 -5.90 13.18
CA TYR A 178 -1.62 -5.96 12.23
C TYR A 178 -1.25 -6.22 10.77
N PHE A 179 -0.01 -5.93 10.35
CA PHE A 179 0.37 -6.04 8.93
C PHE A 179 1.15 -7.31 8.61
N ILE A 180 2.03 -7.77 9.52
CA ILE A 180 2.81 -8.99 9.28
C ILE A 180 1.91 -10.19 8.97
N ILE A 181 0.81 -10.33 9.72
CA ILE A 181 -0.16 -11.42 9.55
C ILE A 181 -0.88 -11.41 8.19
N LEU A 182 -0.87 -10.29 7.47
CA LEU A 182 -1.47 -10.20 6.14
C LEU A 182 -0.60 -10.90 5.08
N ALA A 183 0.73 -10.95 5.26
CA ALA A 183 1.62 -11.60 4.30
C ALA A 183 1.32 -13.10 4.12
N PRO A 184 1.22 -13.94 5.18
CA PRO A 184 0.83 -15.34 5.02
C PRO A 184 -0.64 -15.48 4.59
N TYR A 185 -1.51 -14.50 4.88
CA TYR A 185 -2.88 -14.44 4.34
C TYR A 185 -2.94 -14.32 2.83
N PHE A 186 -2.04 -13.56 2.22
CA PHE A 186 -1.88 -13.50 0.76
C PHE A 186 -0.97 -14.59 0.20
N GLY A 187 -0.35 -15.42 1.05
CA GLY A 187 0.60 -16.45 0.63
C GLY A 187 1.95 -15.89 0.16
N ILE A 188 2.36 -14.71 0.65
CA ILE A 188 3.58 -14.01 0.22
C ILE A 188 4.63 -14.01 1.33
N SER A 189 5.31 -15.14 1.50
CA SER A 189 6.25 -15.37 2.62
C SER A 189 7.45 -14.42 2.63
N GLU A 190 7.88 -13.96 1.46
CA GLU A 190 9.01 -13.05 1.28
C GLU A 190 8.73 -11.68 1.91
N ILE A 191 7.48 -11.22 1.83
CA ILE A 191 7.04 -9.94 2.40
C ILE A 191 6.95 -10.05 3.92
N GLU A 192 6.55 -11.21 4.44
CA GLU A 192 6.57 -11.48 5.88
C GLU A 192 8.00 -11.34 6.44
N GLN A 193 8.96 -12.01 5.80
CA GLN A 193 10.37 -11.95 6.19
C GLN A 193 10.93 -10.53 6.11
N GLN A 194 10.59 -9.78 5.06
CA GLN A 194 10.99 -8.38 4.95
C GLN A 194 10.44 -7.53 6.10
N PHE A 195 9.17 -7.70 6.50
CA PHE A 195 8.63 -6.97 7.64
C PHE A 195 9.38 -7.28 8.94
N TYR A 196 9.69 -8.55 9.21
CA TYR A 196 10.47 -8.90 10.39
C TYR A 196 11.84 -8.22 10.39
N GLN A 197 12.55 -8.26 9.27
CA GLN A 197 13.86 -7.62 9.12
C GLN A 197 13.79 -6.10 9.31
N LEU A 198 12.79 -5.44 8.72
CA LEU A 198 12.62 -3.99 8.84
C LEU A 198 12.24 -3.58 10.26
N CYS A 199 11.34 -4.31 10.92
CA CYS A 199 10.96 -4.04 12.31
C CYS A 199 12.14 -4.23 13.26
N TRP A 200 12.95 -5.26 13.03
CA TRP A 200 14.18 -5.51 13.77
C TRP A 200 15.17 -4.35 13.60
N GLY A 201 15.50 -3.98 12.36
CA GLY A 201 16.45 -2.92 12.06
C GLY A 201 16.02 -1.54 12.59
N ALA A 202 14.71 -1.28 12.63
CA ALA A 202 14.16 -0.01 13.11
C ALA A 202 14.23 0.18 14.64
N THR A 203 14.25 -0.90 15.43
CA THR A 203 14.14 -0.81 16.89
C THR A 203 15.36 -1.30 17.65
N HIS A 204 16.23 -2.13 17.06
CA HIS A 204 17.33 -2.80 17.78
C HIS A 204 16.87 -3.52 19.08
N GLN A 205 15.58 -3.84 19.20
CA GLN A 205 14.95 -4.37 20.41
C GLN A 205 14.24 -5.69 20.13
N GLU A 206 15.01 -6.79 20.18
CA GLU A 206 14.55 -8.17 20.03
C GLU A 206 13.35 -8.50 20.91
N GLN A 207 13.41 -8.11 22.19
CA GLN A 207 12.35 -8.39 23.17
C GLN A 207 11.01 -7.74 22.83
N LEU A 208 11.01 -6.57 22.18
CA LEU A 208 9.78 -5.86 21.90
C LEU A 208 9.03 -6.53 20.74
N LEU A 209 9.76 -6.97 19.71
CA LEU A 209 9.18 -7.71 18.59
C LEU A 209 8.71 -9.11 19.02
N HIS A 210 9.56 -9.84 19.75
CA HIS A 210 9.25 -11.16 20.26
C HIS A 210 8.06 -11.13 21.22
N ASN A 211 8.01 -10.18 22.14
CA ASN A 211 6.87 -10.01 23.03
C ASN A 211 5.63 -9.55 22.26
N THR A 212 5.69 -8.62 21.30
CA THR A 212 4.50 -8.24 20.54
C THR A 212 3.96 -9.41 19.71
N LEU A 213 4.81 -10.25 19.12
CA LEU A 213 4.37 -11.41 18.34
C LEU A 213 3.83 -12.56 19.22
N LEU A 214 4.39 -12.76 20.42
CA LEU A 214 3.97 -13.81 21.36
C LEU A 214 2.85 -13.38 22.33
N THR A 215 2.85 -12.12 22.78
CA THR A 215 1.91 -11.58 23.78
C THR A 215 0.71 -10.88 23.16
N ASN A 216 0.74 -10.57 21.85
CA ASN A 216 -0.50 -10.33 21.12
C ASN A 216 -1.23 -11.67 20.96
N ASN A 217 -1.82 -12.14 22.07
CA ASN A 217 -3.23 -12.48 22.06
C ASN A 217 -3.97 -11.28 21.47
N LEU A 218 -4.01 -11.23 20.14
CA LEU A 218 -4.57 -10.15 19.34
C LEU A 218 -5.97 -9.90 19.88
N LYS A 219 -6.17 -8.78 20.61
CA LYS A 219 -7.49 -8.43 21.15
C LYS A 219 -8.40 -8.10 19.98
N GLY A 220 -9.12 -9.11 19.50
CA GLY A 220 -9.99 -9.07 18.33
C GLY A 220 -10.14 -10.48 17.75
N SER A 221 -11.39 -10.92 17.56
CA SER A 221 -11.73 -12.24 17.00
C SER A 221 -11.04 -12.49 15.65
N PHE A 222 -10.96 -11.45 14.81
CA PHE A 222 -10.38 -11.51 13.47
C PHE A 222 -8.87 -11.86 13.45
N PHE A 223 -8.06 -11.10 14.17
CA PHE A 223 -6.61 -11.29 14.19
C PHE A 223 -6.23 -12.58 14.92
N THR A 224 -7.00 -12.98 15.94
CA THR A 224 -6.87 -14.30 16.59
C THR A 224 -7.22 -15.44 15.61
N PHE A 225 -8.27 -15.27 14.80
CA PHE A 225 -8.70 -16.25 13.80
C PHE A 225 -7.65 -16.46 12.70
N LEU A 226 -7.08 -15.38 12.15
CA LEU A 226 -5.99 -15.49 11.19
C LEU A 226 -4.82 -16.25 11.81
N ASN A 227 -4.41 -15.87 13.03
CA ASN A 227 -3.28 -16.51 13.70
C ASN A 227 -3.53 -18.02 13.97
N HIS A 228 -4.74 -18.41 14.39
CA HIS A 228 -5.10 -19.82 14.60
C HIS A 228 -5.15 -20.65 13.30
N ARG A 229 -5.55 -20.05 12.17
CA ARG A 229 -5.53 -20.70 10.86
C ARG A 229 -4.10 -20.94 10.37
N PHE A 230 -3.15 -20.07 10.72
CA PHE A 230 -1.73 -20.25 10.39
C PHE A 230 -1.02 -21.21 11.35
N TYR A 231 -1.24 -21.11 12.66
CA TYR A 231 -0.57 -21.97 13.65
C TYR A 231 -0.89 -23.47 13.45
N ASN A 232 -2.12 -23.79 13.00
CA ASN A 232 -2.49 -25.16 12.68
C ASN A 232 -1.89 -25.68 11.36
N ASN A 233 -1.51 -24.80 10.44
CA ASN A 233 -0.81 -25.17 9.20
C ASN A 233 0.72 -25.29 9.39
N ILE A 234 1.29 -24.69 10.44
CA ILE A 234 2.73 -24.80 10.76
C ILE A 234 3.04 -26.09 11.54
N LYS A 235 2.09 -26.62 12.32
CA LYS A 235 2.27 -27.92 13.00
C LYS A 235 2.41 -29.11 12.06
N SER A 236 2.03 -29.01 10.79
CA SER A 236 2.31 -30.04 9.78
C SER A 236 3.65 -29.86 9.06
N ILE A 237 4.33 -28.72 9.24
CA ILE A 237 5.61 -28.39 8.59
C ILE A 237 6.80 -28.59 9.54
N PHE A 238 6.60 -28.50 10.87
CA PHE A 238 7.65 -28.68 11.88
C PHE A 238 7.48 -29.94 12.75
N VAL A 239 6.76 -30.95 12.26
CA VAL A 239 6.86 -32.33 12.78
C VAL A 239 7.59 -33.18 11.73
N ILE A 240 8.90 -32.97 11.62
CA ILE A 240 9.93 -33.98 11.33
C ILE A 240 11.17 -33.60 12.16
#